data_AF-A0A6A6BPJ6-F1
#
_entry.id   AF-A0A6A6BPJ6-F1
#
_cell.length_a   1.000
_cell.length_b   1.000
_cell.length_c   1.000
_cell.angle_alpha   90.00
_cell.angle_beta   90.00
_cell.angle_gamma   90.00
#
_symmetry.space_group_name_H-M   'P 1'
#
loop_
_entity.id
_entity.type
_entity.pdbx_description
1 polymer ?
#
loop_
_entity_poly.entity_id
_entity_poly.type
_entity_poly.pdbx_seq_one_letter_code
_entity_poly.pdbx_strand_id
1 'polypeptide(L)'
;MELIDNFIPPRLDFSRPVIEAPAPEAPATPQRSRGQFSSAADVLAAASMAAAKQKPEETAIHGSVSTSDIASSIKAMLADNEEASRVVLSEADVHFISGTTGEDTDRVKHVGEFEVEIKIKGADEGIKRRVRVKAAE
;
A
#
# COMPACT_ATOMS: atom_id res chain seq x y z
N MET A 1 -16.03 -5.61 23.10
CA MET A 1 -15.02 -5.21 22.09
C MET A 1 -14.94 -3.70 21.86
N GLU A 2 -15.69 -2.86 22.59
CA GLU A 2 -15.84 -1.43 22.25
C GLU A 2 -14.58 -0.58 22.46
N LEU A 3 -13.66 -0.96 23.36
CA LEU A 3 -12.46 -0.17 23.60
C LEU A 3 -11.59 -0.05 22.35
N ILE A 4 -11.17 -1.16 21.76
CA ILE A 4 -10.22 -1.11 20.65
C ILE A 4 -10.89 -0.54 19.40
N ASP A 5 -12.17 -0.82 19.20
CA ASP A 5 -12.91 -0.28 18.06
C ASP A 5 -13.05 1.25 18.13
N ASN A 6 -13.15 1.82 19.33
CA ASN A 6 -13.24 3.26 19.57
C ASN A 6 -11.88 3.95 19.60
N PHE A 7 -10.83 3.30 20.12
CA PHE A 7 -9.51 3.92 20.30
C PHE A 7 -8.60 3.80 19.09
N ILE A 8 -8.79 2.78 18.24
CA ILE A 8 -8.10 2.71 16.95
C ILE A 8 -8.95 3.46 15.92
N PRO A 9 -8.40 4.43 15.17
CA PRO A 9 -9.13 5.11 14.11
C PRO A 9 -9.42 4.14 12.95
N PRO A 10 -10.48 4.36 12.16
CA PRO A 10 -10.79 3.50 11.00
C PRO A 10 -9.72 3.58 9.89
N ARG A 11 -8.84 4.59 9.96
CA ARG A 11 -7.73 4.84 9.04
C ARG A 11 -6.47 5.22 9.81
N LEU A 12 -5.35 4.59 9.49
CA LEU A 12 -4.02 4.89 10.00
C LEU A 12 -3.17 5.48 8.88
N ASP A 13 -2.64 6.69 9.08
CA ASP A 13 -1.83 7.39 8.08
C ASP A 13 -0.33 7.26 8.40
N PHE A 14 0.46 6.83 7.41
CA PHE A 14 1.92 6.76 7.49
C PHE A 14 2.53 7.64 6.39
N SER A 15 3.42 8.55 6.75
CA SER A 15 4.14 9.39 5.79
C SER A 15 5.56 8.85 5.62
N ARG A 16 5.94 8.49 4.39
CA ARG A 16 7.29 8.00 4.06
C ARG A 16 7.85 8.76 2.86
N PRO A 17 9.16 9.10 2.86
CA PRO A 17 9.78 9.71 1.70
C PRO A 17 9.71 8.75 0.52
N VAL A 18 9.34 9.26 -0.65
CA VAL A 18 9.23 8.48 -1.88
C VAL A 18 10.60 8.31 -2.51
N ILE A 19 10.87 7.14 -3.08
CA ILE A 19 11.98 6.98 -4.01
C ILE A 19 11.51 7.64 -5.30
N GLU A 20 12.06 8.80 -5.64
CA GLU A 20 11.97 9.33 -7.00
C GLU A 20 12.58 8.27 -7.92
N ALA A 21 11.72 7.41 -8.48
CA ALA A 21 12.12 6.68 -9.66
C ALA A 21 12.51 7.75 -10.68
N PRO A 22 13.71 7.69 -11.28
CA PRO A 22 14.01 8.57 -12.39
C PRO A 22 12.85 8.41 -13.35
N ALA A 23 12.16 9.52 -13.64
CA ALA A 23 11.01 9.52 -14.53
C ALA A 23 11.35 8.61 -15.70
N PRO A 24 10.51 7.62 -16.05
CA PRO A 24 10.80 6.80 -17.21
C PRO A 24 11.02 7.79 -18.33
N GLU A 25 12.27 7.87 -18.84
CA GLU A 25 12.57 8.62 -20.04
C GLU A 25 11.50 8.17 -21.02
N ALA A 26 10.61 9.10 -21.36
CA ALA A 26 9.45 8.83 -22.18
C ALA A 26 9.92 7.91 -23.31
N PRO A 27 9.33 6.70 -23.46
CA PRO A 27 9.87 5.68 -24.32
C PRO A 27 10.19 6.33 -25.65
N ALA A 28 11.49 6.31 -25.99
CA ALA A 28 12.06 6.96 -27.17
C ALA A 28 11.04 6.84 -28.29
N THR A 29 10.51 7.99 -28.72
CA THR A 29 9.58 8.04 -29.84
C THR A 29 10.25 7.23 -30.94
N PRO A 30 9.70 6.09 -31.40
CA PRO A 30 10.33 5.37 -32.49
C PRO A 30 10.31 6.37 -33.64
N GLN A 31 11.49 6.83 -34.06
CA GLN A 31 11.66 7.60 -35.28
C GLN A 31 10.98 6.78 -36.35
N ARG A 32 9.76 7.17 -36.73
CA ARG A 32 9.03 6.56 -37.84
C ARG A 32 9.95 6.70 -39.04
N SER A 33 10.61 5.60 -39.40
CA SER A 33 11.30 5.48 -40.66
C SER A 33 10.27 5.80 -41.73
N ARG A 34 10.54 6.91 -42.40
CA ARG A 34 9.74 7.49 -43.46
C ARG A 34 9.49 6.42 -44.53
N GLY A 35 8.26 5.92 -44.60
CA GLY A 35 7.80 5.08 -45.72
C GLY A 35 6.77 4.04 -45.34
N GLN A 36 5.60 4.14 -45.98
CA GLN A 36 4.73 3.04 -46.41
C GLN A 36 3.52 2.68 -45.50
N PHE A 37 2.36 3.15 -45.98
CA PHE A 37 0.97 2.65 -45.83
C PHE A 37 0.42 2.38 -44.41
N SER A 38 -0.40 3.31 -43.91
CA SER A 38 -1.25 3.11 -42.71
C SER A 38 -2.48 2.27 -43.05
N SER A 39 -2.50 1.01 -42.63
CA SER A 39 -3.72 0.19 -42.61
C SER A 39 -4.49 0.43 -41.30
N ALA A 40 -5.83 0.39 -41.34
CA ALA A 40 -6.67 0.46 -40.14
C ALA A 40 -6.36 -0.68 -39.15
N ALA A 41 -5.78 -1.79 -39.62
CA ALA A 41 -5.31 -2.89 -38.79
C ALA A 41 -4.13 -2.49 -37.88
N ASP A 42 -3.23 -1.61 -38.35
CA ASP A 42 -2.07 -1.15 -37.58
C ASP A 42 -2.48 -0.22 -36.44
N VAL A 43 -3.54 0.58 -36.65
CA VAL A 43 -4.10 1.44 -35.60
C VAL A 43 -4.77 0.60 -34.51
N LEU A 44 -5.46 -0.48 -34.88
CA LEU A 44 -6.09 -1.38 -33.92
C LEU A 44 -5.06 -2.20 -33.12
N ALA A 45 -3.97 -2.64 -33.78
CA ALA A 45 -2.85 -3.32 -33.14
C ALA A 45 -2.05 -2.39 -32.20
N ALA A 46 -1.87 -1.13 -32.58
CA ALA A 46 -1.26 -0.12 -31.71
C ALA A 46 -2.13 0.19 -30.48
N ALA A 47 -3.46 0.24 -30.65
CA ALA A 47 -4.40 0.47 -29.56
C ALA A 47 -4.46 -0.71 -28.57
N SER A 48 -4.35 -1.95 -29.06
CA SER A 48 -4.35 -3.14 -28.18
C SER A 48 -3.04 -3.32 -27.41
N MET A 49 -1.90 -2.89 -27.97
CA MET A 49 -0.60 -2.87 -27.26
C MET A 49 -0.52 -1.77 -26.19
N ALA A 50 -1.21 -0.64 -26.37
CA ALA A 50 -1.26 0.44 -25.38
C ALA A 50 -2.10 0.08 -24.12
N ALA A 51 -3.01 -0.89 -24.24
CA ALA A 51 -3.87 -1.33 -23.14
C ALA A 51 -3.22 -2.39 -22.22
N ALA A 52 -2.04 -2.93 -22.58
CA ALA A 52 -1.51 -4.14 -21.94
C ALA A 52 -0.55 -3.90 -20.76
N LYS A 53 -0.13 -2.67 -20.44
CA LYS A 53 0.83 -2.42 -19.35
C LYS A 53 0.61 -1.06 -18.68
N GLN A 54 -0.45 -0.98 -17.88
CA GLN A 54 -0.51 -0.03 -16.79
C GLN A 54 -1.01 -0.77 -15.56
N LYS A 55 -0.14 -1.62 -14.99
CA LYS A 55 -0.17 -1.77 -13.52
C LYS A 55 0.17 -0.36 -13.03
N PRO A 56 -0.67 0.30 -12.21
CA PRO A 56 -0.35 1.64 -11.73
C PRO A 56 1.06 1.60 -11.18
N GLU A 57 1.93 2.50 -11.64
CA GLU A 57 3.31 2.57 -11.15
C GLU A 57 3.23 2.82 -9.65
N GLU A 58 3.37 1.75 -8.87
CA GLU A 58 3.28 1.78 -7.41
C GLU A 58 4.47 2.61 -6.93
N THR A 59 4.22 3.89 -6.64
CA THR A 59 5.23 4.85 -6.21
C THR A 59 5.97 4.27 -5.01
N ALA A 60 7.24 3.90 -5.20
CA ALA A 60 8.01 3.21 -4.17
C ALA A 60 8.35 4.17 -3.03
N ILE A 61 8.34 3.68 -1.80
CA ILE A 61 8.76 4.43 -0.61
C ILE A 61 10.18 4.03 -0.21
N HIS A 62 10.92 4.98 0.37
CA HIS A 62 12.19 4.71 1.00
C HIS A 62 11.93 3.97 2.33
N GLY A 63 12.37 2.71 2.39
CA GLY A 63 12.11 1.80 3.51
C GLY A 63 10.86 0.94 3.29
N SER A 64 10.19 0.57 4.39
CA SER A 64 8.94 -0.18 4.34
C SER A 64 8.01 0.20 5.50
N VAL A 65 6.72 -0.02 5.34
CA VAL A 65 5.74 -0.03 6.42
C VAL A 65 5.39 -1.48 6.71
N SER A 66 5.88 -1.99 7.83
CA SER A 66 5.71 -3.38 8.26
C SER A 66 4.57 -3.54 9.26
N THR A 67 4.16 -4.79 9.51
CA THR A 67 3.24 -5.15 10.61
C THR A 67 3.77 -4.66 11.96
N SER A 68 5.09 -4.64 12.16
CA SER A 68 5.74 -4.12 13.37
C SER A 68 5.57 -2.60 13.55
N ASP A 69 5.67 -1.83 12.45
CA ASP A 69 5.43 -0.38 12.45
C ASP A 69 3.97 -0.08 12.78
N ILE A 70 3.05 -0.86 12.21
CA ILE A 70 1.61 -0.74 12.44
C ILE A 70 1.27 -1.07 13.88
N ALA A 71 1.79 -2.18 14.42
CA ALA A 71 1.57 -2.57 15.81
C ALA A 71 2.13 -1.52 16.79
N SER A 72 3.29 -0.93 16.48
CA SER A 72 3.90 0.12 17.30
C SER A 72 3.08 1.42 17.28
N SER A 73 2.59 1.81 16.10
CA SER A 73 1.69 2.96 15.95
C SER A 73 0.41 2.77 16.75
N ILE A 74 -0.24 1.61 16.63
CA ILE A 74 -1.44 1.28 17.40
C ILE A 74 -1.16 1.31 18.91
N LYS A 75 -0.04 0.72 19.36
CA LYS A 75 0.34 0.78 20.78
C LYS A 75 0.49 2.20 21.30
N ALA A 76 1.10 3.08 20.51
CA ALA A 76 1.24 4.49 20.88
C ALA A 76 -0.13 5.16 21.06
N MET A 77 -1.10 4.85 20.19
CA MET A 77 -2.48 5.37 20.32
C MET A 77 -3.22 4.80 21.53
N LEU A 78 -3.01 3.52 21.86
CA LEU A 78 -3.63 2.88 23.02
C LEU A 78 -2.99 3.31 24.35
N ALA A 79 -1.74 3.77 24.32
CA ALA A 79 -1.01 4.21 25.51
C ALA A 79 -1.63 5.43 26.19
N ASP A 80 -2.36 6.26 25.44
CA ASP A 80 -3.05 7.45 25.95
C ASP A 80 -4.26 7.10 26.85
N ASN A 81 -4.67 5.84 26.91
CA ASN A 81 -5.81 5.39 27.70
C ASN A 81 -5.43 4.27 28.69
N GLU A 82 -5.79 4.42 29.96
CA GLU A 82 -5.45 3.49 31.05
C GLU A 82 -6.06 2.09 30.88
N GLU A 83 -7.23 1.99 30.25
CA GLU A 83 -7.86 0.70 29.95
C GLU A 83 -7.30 0.08 28.66
N ALA A 84 -7.06 0.89 27.62
CA ALA A 84 -6.59 0.42 26.32
C ALA A 84 -5.08 0.04 26.33
N SER A 85 -4.28 0.68 27.18
CA SER A 85 -2.85 0.39 27.37
C SER A 85 -2.55 -1.00 27.92
N ARG A 86 -3.55 -1.67 28.50
CA ARG A 86 -3.45 -3.06 28.97
C ARG A 86 -3.47 -4.08 27.83
N VAL A 87 -3.84 -3.66 26.63
CA VAL A 87 -3.93 -4.53 25.46
C VAL A 87 -2.52 -4.85 24.97
N VAL A 88 -2.14 -6.13 25.02
CA VAL A 88 -0.88 -6.61 24.46
C VAL A 88 -1.08 -6.91 22.98
N LEU A 89 -0.55 -6.05 22.11
CA LEU A 89 -0.50 -6.24 20.67
C LEU A 89 0.90 -6.65 20.23
N SER A 90 1.04 -7.60 19.31
CA SER A 90 2.31 -7.96 18.68
C SER A 90 2.25 -7.81 17.17
N GLU A 91 3.39 -7.90 16.49
CA GLU A 91 3.43 -7.90 15.02
C GLU A 91 2.72 -9.14 14.43
N ALA A 92 2.73 -10.27 15.14
CA ALA A 92 2.04 -11.50 14.77
C ALA A 92 0.51 -11.40 14.86
N ASP A 93 0.01 -10.34 15.51
CA ASP A 93 -1.43 -10.08 15.65
C ASP A 93 -1.96 -9.21 14.48
N VAL A 94 -1.07 -8.64 13.65
CA VAL A 94 -1.41 -7.76 12.54
C VAL A 94 -1.14 -8.46 11.21
N HIS A 95 -2.13 -8.49 10.33
CA HIS A 95 -2.04 -9.17 9.03
C HIS A 95 -2.51 -8.25 7.91
N PHE A 96 -1.78 -8.18 6.80
CA PHE A 96 -2.28 -7.51 5.61
C PHE A 96 -3.32 -8.38 4.90
N ILE A 97 -4.52 -7.84 4.71
CA ILE A 97 -5.62 -8.48 3.97
C ILE A 97 -5.51 -8.13 2.48
N SER A 98 -5.08 -6.89 2.18
CA SER A 98 -4.97 -6.39 0.82
C SER A 98 -3.78 -5.46 0.61
N GLY A 99 -3.27 -5.45 -0.62
CA GLY A 99 -2.24 -4.53 -1.10
C GLY A 99 -0.79 -5.01 -0.91
N THR A 100 -0.56 -6.16 -0.29
CA THR A 100 0.74 -6.87 -0.36
C THR A 100 0.67 -7.91 -1.49
N THR A 101 1.53 -7.78 -2.50
CA THR A 101 1.66 -8.77 -3.59
C THR A 101 3.08 -9.32 -3.65
N GLY A 102 3.25 -10.64 -3.74
CA GLY A 102 4.57 -11.29 -3.85
C GLY A 102 5.10 -11.84 -2.52
N GLU A 103 6.43 -11.80 -2.35
CA GLU A 103 7.16 -12.37 -1.20
C GLU A 103 7.07 -11.54 0.09
N ASP A 104 6.62 -10.28 0.01
CA ASP A 104 6.53 -9.36 1.15
C ASP A 104 5.09 -9.27 1.68
N THR A 105 4.60 -10.33 2.34
CA THR A 105 3.25 -10.33 2.96
C THR A 105 3.14 -9.45 4.19
N ASP A 106 4.27 -9.17 4.84
CA ASP A 106 4.29 -8.53 6.16
C ASP A 106 4.71 -7.06 6.09
N ARG A 107 4.94 -6.53 4.88
CA ARG A 107 5.39 -5.16 4.68
C ARG A 107 5.01 -4.59 3.32
N VAL A 108 4.82 -3.28 3.34
CA VAL A 108 4.47 -2.47 2.17
C VAL A 108 5.65 -1.58 1.80
N LYS A 109 5.99 -1.53 0.51
CA LYS A 109 7.09 -0.73 -0.05
C LYS A 109 6.62 0.36 -1.02
N HIS A 110 5.31 0.60 -1.09
CA HIS A 110 4.73 1.56 -2.02
C HIS A 110 3.68 2.46 -1.33
N VAL A 111 3.47 3.64 -1.90
CA VAL A 111 2.41 4.57 -1.51
C VAL A 111 1.05 3.99 -1.95
N GLY A 112 0.04 4.11 -1.11
CA GLY A 112 -1.28 3.54 -1.41
C GLY A 112 -2.19 3.40 -0.20
N GLU A 113 -3.35 2.79 -0.43
CA GLU A 113 -4.26 2.35 0.63
C GLU A 113 -4.22 0.83 0.73
N PHE A 114 -4.08 0.35 1.96
CA PHE A 114 -3.92 -1.06 2.32
C PHE A 114 -4.94 -1.41 3.40
N GLU A 115 -5.35 -2.67 3.46
CA GLU A 115 -6.25 -3.13 4.52
C GLU A 115 -5.54 -4.15 5.40
N VAL A 116 -5.67 -3.98 6.71
CA VAL A 116 -5.07 -4.85 7.72
C VAL A 116 -6.12 -5.40 8.66
N GLU A 117 -5.94 -6.66 9.06
CA GLU A 117 -6.67 -7.33 10.13
C GLU A 117 -5.83 -7.29 11.39
N ILE A 118 -6.44 -6.87 12.51
CA ILE A 118 -5.81 -6.81 13.83
C ILE A 118 -6.54 -7.80 14.73
N LYS A 119 -5.88 -8.89 15.11
CA LYS A 119 -6.43 -9.92 16.01
C LYS A 119 -5.93 -9.69 17.42
N ILE A 120 -6.83 -9.48 18.37
CA ILE A 120 -6.45 -9.26 19.77
C ILE A 120 -6.67 -10.54 20.58
N LYS A 121 -5.75 -10.83 21.50
CA LYS A 121 -5.93 -11.92 22.45
C LYS A 121 -7.13 -11.66 23.35
N GLY A 122 -8.09 -12.57 23.35
CA GLY A 122 -9.36 -12.45 24.08
C GLY A 122 -10.51 -11.88 23.24
N ALA A 123 -10.29 -11.67 21.95
CA ALA A 123 -11.31 -11.28 20.98
C ALA A 123 -11.57 -12.43 20.00
N ASP A 124 -12.85 -12.75 19.75
CA ASP A 124 -13.23 -13.84 18.82
C ASP A 124 -13.04 -13.45 17.35
N GLU A 125 -13.18 -12.16 17.02
CA GLU A 125 -13.04 -11.62 15.68
C GLU A 125 -11.90 -10.59 15.58
N GLY A 126 -11.25 -10.55 14.41
CA GLY A 126 -10.24 -9.54 14.08
C GLY A 126 -10.88 -8.24 13.61
N ILE A 127 -10.29 -7.11 13.99
CA ILE A 127 -10.74 -5.78 13.59
C ILE A 127 -10.04 -5.40 12.28
N LYS A 128 -10.81 -4.99 11.27
CA LYS A 128 -10.28 -4.53 9.98
C LYS A 128 -10.06 -3.02 9.99
N ARG A 129 -8.86 -2.59 9.60
CA ARG A 129 -8.49 -1.17 9.53
C ARG A 129 -7.79 -0.85 8.23
N ARG A 130 -7.98 0.38 7.77
CA ARG A 130 -7.31 0.88 6.56
C ARG A 130 -6.00 1.55 6.95
N VAL A 131 -4.94 1.24 6.23
CA VAL A 131 -3.62 1.85 6.36
C VAL A 131 -3.35 2.64 5.09
N ARG A 132 -3.13 3.94 5.21
CA ARG A 132 -2.80 4.80 4.08
C ARG A 132 -1.35 5.23 4.19
N VAL A 133 -0.56 4.81 3.22
CA VAL A 133 0.82 5.27 3.05
C VAL A 133 0.80 6.47 2.12
N LYS A 134 1.34 7.60 2.57
CA LYS A 134 1.45 8.87 1.83
C LYS A 134 2.92 9.18 1.58
N ALA A 135 3.17 9.87 0.47
CA ALA A 135 4.46 10.53 0.26
C ALA A 135 4.64 11.63 1.31
N ALA A 136 5.77 11.61 2.00
CA ALA A 136 6.24 12.75 2.79
C ALA A 136 6.90 13.76 1.84
N GLU A 137 6.55 15.05 1.99
CA GLU A 137 7.29 16.16 1.36
C GLU A 137 8.70 16.30 1.92
#